data_AF-A0A3D1A5V8-F1
#
_entry.id   AF-A0A3D1A5V8-F1
#
_cell.length_a   1.000
_cell.length_b   1.000
_cell.length_c   1.000
_cell.angle_alpha   90.00
_cell.angle_beta   90.00
_cell.angle_gamma   90.00
#
_symmetry.space_group_name_H-M   'P 1'
#
loop_
_entity.id
_entity.type
_entity.pdbx_description
1 polymer ?
#
loop_
_entity_poly.entity_id
_entity_poly.type
_entity_poly.pdbx_seq_one_letter_code
_entity_poly.pdbx_strand_id
1 'polypeptide(L)'
;MIEFYRRLYAAADAMYKAHAFDRTPTGPIIAFELLLLAFSAFTLFWLWKNQKKGVQQFLLAAGGLFLHQFFTSPMWHNYKLGWWSYLYQDISWISTFAWASMIMWAIVLVDRFFETLPDWKRFPLYLAFLAPAALVYEAILLKLGVSGYSPEVQQSISGYTLLGTPVETFVYVPVFMALVVSFTKYWSFYILGKPVIPLRSRPWLRSFSITLVSVLLFEITVEPMVQNVGFPAWAYLFHDITLVLTGAWVLLTWLAINLVDKFLIHFSLRGKFLAYLGIVFVGVLPAELWLIASGYRVYGPSTVAAFTGFHIPFTNLPMEVAFGIPLYFALILSFVKYWEIILDNK
;
A
#
# COMPACT_ATOMS: atom_id res chain seq x y z
N MET A 1 32.54 -5.01 18.35
CA MET A 1 31.56 -4.05 18.90
C MET A 1 31.79 -2.62 18.39
N ILE A 2 32.97 -2.02 18.60
CA ILE A 2 33.29 -0.65 18.13
C ILE A 2 33.15 -0.48 16.61
N GLU A 3 33.61 -1.45 15.82
CA GLU A 3 33.51 -1.38 14.35
C GLU A 3 32.07 -1.54 13.84
N PHE A 4 31.24 -2.30 14.55
CA PHE A 4 29.80 -2.39 14.27
C PHE A 4 29.14 -1.03 14.48
N TYR A 5 29.40 -0.35 15.61
CA TYR A 5 28.88 1.01 15.85
C TYR A 5 29.40 2.03 14.83
N ARG A 6 30.68 1.94 14.42
CA ARG A 6 31.23 2.83 13.38
C ARG A 6 30.54 2.62 12.03
N ARG A 7 30.28 1.38 11.62
CA ARG A 7 29.52 1.07 10.40
C ARG A 7 28.07 1.54 10.50
N LEU A 8 27.45 1.37 11.67
CA LEU A 8 26.08 1.82 11.92
C LEU A 8 25.96 3.35 11.86
N TYR A 9 26.95 4.07 12.41
CA TYR A 9 27.01 5.54 12.35
C TYR A 9 27.30 6.04 10.93
N ALA A 10 28.21 5.39 10.20
CA ALA A 10 28.50 5.72 8.81
C ALA A 10 27.32 5.44 7.88
N ALA A 11 26.58 4.34 8.10
CA ALA A 11 25.36 4.04 7.37
C ALA A 11 24.24 5.05 7.69
N ALA A 12 24.08 5.44 8.95
CA ALA A 12 23.13 6.47 9.35
C ALA A 12 23.47 7.85 8.75
N ASP A 13 24.76 8.23 8.72
CA ASP A 13 25.23 9.48 8.12
C ASP A 13 25.11 9.45 6.58
N ALA A 14 25.41 8.32 5.94
CA ALA A 14 25.22 8.13 4.50
C ALA A 14 23.73 8.17 4.11
N MET A 15 22.85 7.54 4.90
CA MET A 15 21.41 7.59 4.72
C MET A 15 20.88 9.02 4.95
N TYR A 16 21.39 9.72 5.97
CA TYR A 16 21.05 11.12 6.21
C TYR A 16 21.48 12.04 5.05
N LYS A 17 22.65 11.78 4.44
CA LYS A 17 23.15 12.52 3.28
C LYS A 17 22.48 12.13 1.95
N ALA A 18 22.11 10.87 1.77
CA ALA A 18 21.35 10.40 0.60
C ALA A 18 19.93 11.00 0.55
N HIS A 19 19.34 11.28 1.73
CA HIS A 19 18.07 11.98 1.88
C HIS A 19 18.23 13.45 2.31
N ALA A 20 19.39 14.07 2.04
CA ALA A 20 19.64 15.49 2.32
C ALA A 20 18.98 16.39 1.27
N PHE A 21 17.65 16.29 1.18
CA PHE A 21 16.84 17.24 0.45
C PHE A 21 16.58 18.48 1.31
N ASP A 22 16.24 19.59 0.65
CA ASP A 22 15.83 20.82 1.31
C ASP A 22 14.63 20.55 2.24
N ARG A 23 14.84 20.66 3.57
CA ARG A 23 13.81 20.53 4.61
C ARG A 23 13.39 21.88 5.19
N THR A 24 13.68 22.97 4.50
CA THR A 24 13.31 24.31 4.94
C THR A 24 11.90 24.62 4.42
N PRO A 25 10.88 24.62 5.30
CA PRO A 25 9.52 24.90 4.85
C PRO A 25 9.38 26.37 4.50
N THR A 26 8.70 26.61 3.37
CA THR A 26 8.29 27.96 2.98
C THR A 26 6.98 28.34 3.68
N GLY A 27 6.68 29.64 3.79
CA GLY A 27 5.42 30.11 4.38
C GLY A 27 4.16 29.42 3.82
N PRO A 28 4.01 29.27 2.48
CA PRO A 28 2.92 28.52 1.88
C PRO A 28 2.86 27.04 2.29
N ILE A 29 4.01 26.37 2.45
CA ILE A 29 4.07 24.96 2.87
C ILE A 29 3.65 24.83 4.33
N ILE A 30 4.07 25.73 5.23
CA ILE A 30 3.63 25.73 6.64
C ILE A 30 2.11 25.92 6.71
N ALA A 31 1.56 26.88 5.95
CA ALA A 31 0.11 27.11 5.90
C ALA A 31 -0.63 25.86 5.39
N PHE A 32 -0.08 25.18 4.39
CA PHE A 32 -0.61 23.92 3.87
C PHE A 32 -0.56 22.80 4.93
N GLU A 33 0.57 22.59 5.61
CA GLU A 33 0.70 21.60 6.70
C GLU A 33 -0.34 21.85 7.80
N LEU A 34 -0.50 23.10 8.24
CA LEU A 34 -1.49 23.47 9.25
C LEU A 34 -2.92 23.20 8.79
N LEU A 35 -3.24 23.45 7.51
CA LEU A 35 -4.54 23.14 6.93
C LEU A 35 -4.81 21.63 6.95
N LEU A 36 -3.83 20.80 6.58
CA LEU A 36 -3.96 19.35 6.60
C LEU A 36 -4.14 18.80 8.02
N LEU A 37 -3.43 19.36 8.99
CA LEU A 37 -3.59 19.03 10.40
C LEU A 37 -4.97 19.43 10.92
N ALA A 38 -5.44 20.64 10.60
CA ALA A 38 -6.78 21.10 10.98
C ALA A 38 -7.87 20.20 10.36
N PHE A 39 -7.72 19.83 9.09
CA PHE A 39 -8.63 18.91 8.41
C PHE A 39 -8.63 17.52 9.05
N SER A 40 -7.45 16.99 9.39
CA SER A 40 -7.33 15.68 10.04
C SER A 40 -7.88 15.68 11.45
N ALA A 41 -7.60 16.74 12.23
CA ALA A 41 -8.13 16.92 13.58
C ALA A 41 -9.66 17.07 13.57
N PHE A 42 -10.21 17.84 12.63
CA PHE A 42 -11.66 17.96 12.43
C PHE A 42 -12.28 16.61 12.09
N THR A 43 -11.69 15.87 11.15
CA THR A 43 -12.17 14.55 10.73
C THR A 43 -12.17 13.58 11.92
N LEU A 44 -11.08 13.52 12.68
CA LEU A 44 -10.96 12.67 13.85
C LEU A 44 -11.97 13.04 14.94
N PHE A 45 -12.14 14.33 15.22
CA PHE A 45 -13.14 14.84 16.17
C PHE A 45 -14.55 14.47 15.74
N TRP A 46 -14.88 14.68 14.46
CA TRP A 46 -16.18 14.35 13.91
C TRP A 46 -16.46 12.85 13.99
N LEU A 47 -15.49 12.00 13.59
CA LEU A 47 -15.60 10.54 13.68
C LEU A 47 -15.75 10.06 15.11
N TRP A 48 -15.00 10.64 16.05
CA TRP A 48 -15.11 10.31 17.47
C TRP A 48 -16.52 10.58 18.02
N LYS A 49 -17.14 11.69 17.60
CA LYS A 49 -18.48 12.08 18.06
C LYS A 49 -19.62 11.33 17.35
N ASN A 50 -19.46 11.03 16.06
CA ASN A 50 -20.57 10.60 15.21
C ASN A 50 -20.49 9.13 14.74
N GLN A 51 -19.35 8.46 14.92
CA GLN A 51 -19.15 7.09 14.42
C GLN A 51 -18.68 6.14 15.52
N LYS A 52 -19.34 4.99 15.61
CA LYS A 52 -18.93 3.93 16.54
C LYS A 52 -17.54 3.44 16.16
N LYS A 53 -16.59 3.59 17.08
CA LYS A 53 -15.18 3.26 16.86
C LYS A 53 -14.55 4.02 15.68
N GLY A 54 -15.02 5.24 15.42
CA GLY A 54 -14.55 6.07 14.30
C GLY A 54 -13.05 6.37 14.36
N VAL A 55 -12.51 6.61 15.56
CA VAL A 55 -11.05 6.79 15.77
C VAL A 55 -10.27 5.55 15.36
N GLN A 56 -10.72 4.35 15.75
CA GLN A 56 -10.02 3.12 15.35
C GLN A 56 -10.09 2.89 13.84
N GLN A 57 -11.21 3.22 13.18
CA GLN A 57 -11.32 3.12 11.72
C GLN A 57 -10.38 4.12 11.01
N PHE A 58 -10.28 5.35 11.53
CA PHE A 58 -9.31 6.32 11.04
C PHE A 58 -7.87 5.79 11.14
N LEU A 59 -7.51 5.21 12.29
CA LEU A 59 -6.19 4.61 12.48
C LEU A 59 -5.95 3.39 11.59
N LEU A 60 -6.99 2.62 11.24
CA LEU A 60 -6.89 1.55 10.24
C LEU A 60 -6.62 2.11 8.84
N ALA A 61 -7.30 3.18 8.43
CA ALA A 61 -7.07 3.84 7.15
C ALA A 61 -5.66 4.42 7.07
N ALA A 62 -5.23 5.12 8.12
CA ALA A 62 -3.86 5.62 8.24
C ALA A 62 -2.83 4.49 8.24
N GLY A 63 -3.11 3.38 8.92
CA GLY A 63 -2.25 2.19 8.93
C GLY A 63 -2.13 1.57 7.54
N GLY A 64 -3.25 1.33 6.84
CA GLY A 64 -3.23 0.76 5.49
C GLY A 64 -2.49 1.67 4.49
N LEU A 65 -2.67 2.99 4.61
CA LEU A 65 -1.94 3.95 3.80
C LEU A 65 -0.45 4.00 4.17
N PHE A 66 -0.11 3.96 5.46
CA PHE A 66 1.28 3.92 5.89
C PHE A 66 1.99 2.67 5.36
N LEU A 67 1.34 1.50 5.40
CA LEU A 67 1.87 0.29 4.77
C LEU A 67 2.17 0.55 3.28
N HIS A 68 1.25 1.22 2.59
CA HIS A 68 1.41 1.57 1.19
C HIS A 68 2.57 2.53 0.93
N GLN A 69 2.62 3.64 1.65
CA GLN A 69 3.66 4.66 1.54
C GLN A 69 5.03 4.13 1.98
N PHE A 70 5.06 3.19 2.92
CA PHE A 70 6.30 2.55 3.35
C PHE A 70 6.94 1.74 2.24
N PHE A 71 6.17 0.91 1.55
CA PHE A 71 6.76 0.13 0.46
C PHE A 71 7.05 0.99 -0.76
N THR A 72 6.21 1.98 -1.07
CA THR A 72 6.42 2.85 -2.23
C THR A 72 7.31 4.05 -1.96
N SER A 73 7.89 4.20 -0.76
CA SER A 73 8.73 5.36 -0.43
C SER A 73 9.83 5.65 -1.46
N PRO A 74 10.43 4.67 -2.17
CA PRO A 74 11.44 4.99 -3.18
C PRO A 74 10.88 5.58 -4.48
N MET A 75 9.58 5.50 -4.71
CA MET A 75 8.91 5.98 -5.92
C MET A 75 8.67 7.49 -5.90
N TRP A 76 8.60 8.08 -4.71
CA TRP A 76 8.28 9.49 -4.49
C TRP A 76 9.22 10.12 -3.50
N HIS A 77 9.47 11.40 -3.70
CA HIS A 77 10.21 12.23 -2.77
C HIS A 77 9.28 13.27 -2.17
N ASN A 78 9.33 13.42 -0.85
CA ASN A 78 8.73 14.55 -0.17
C ASN A 78 9.80 15.58 0.17
N TYR A 79 9.62 16.79 -0.32
CA TYR A 79 10.55 17.90 -0.17
C TYR A 79 9.96 19.00 0.70
N LYS A 80 10.84 19.79 1.33
CA LYS A 80 10.52 21.07 1.97
C LYS A 80 9.48 21.01 3.10
N LEU A 81 9.04 19.82 3.50
CA LEU A 81 8.29 19.68 4.73
C LEU A 81 9.24 19.87 5.93
N GLY A 82 8.70 20.34 7.05
CA GLY A 82 9.50 20.50 8.27
C GLY A 82 10.03 19.15 8.75
N TRP A 83 11.19 19.11 9.43
CA TRP A 83 11.78 17.87 9.96
C TRP A 83 10.84 17.04 10.83
N TRP A 84 9.86 17.69 11.46
CA TRP A 84 8.84 17.09 12.32
C TRP A 84 7.72 16.37 11.56
N SER A 85 7.61 16.58 10.24
CA SER A 85 6.56 16.00 9.40
C SER A 85 6.88 14.58 8.92
N TYR A 86 8.15 14.19 8.93
CA TYR A 86 8.63 12.90 8.41
C TYR A 86 8.56 11.84 9.51
N LEU A 87 8.05 10.66 9.15
CA LEU A 87 7.95 9.50 10.03
C LEU A 87 9.06 8.49 9.75
N TYR A 88 9.30 8.18 8.48
CA TYR A 88 10.36 7.28 8.02
C TYR A 88 10.79 7.69 6.61
N GLN A 89 12.06 8.02 6.43
CA GLN A 89 12.60 8.55 5.17
C GLN A 89 11.72 9.68 4.63
N ASP A 90 11.16 9.51 3.43
CA ASP A 90 10.34 10.48 2.73
C ASP A 90 8.84 10.35 3.09
N ILE A 91 8.45 9.48 4.02
CA ILE A 91 7.04 9.31 4.42
C ILE A 91 6.64 10.42 5.40
N SER A 92 5.64 11.23 5.03
CA SER A 92 5.08 12.25 5.91
C SER A 92 3.84 11.75 6.67
N TRP A 93 3.86 11.80 8.00
CA TRP A 93 2.68 11.43 8.80
C TRP A 93 1.54 12.45 8.65
N ILE A 94 1.85 13.72 8.36
CA ILE A 94 0.85 14.76 8.09
C ILE A 94 0.08 14.40 6.83
N SER A 95 0.80 14.06 5.75
CA SER A 95 0.17 13.61 4.50
C SER A 95 -0.58 12.30 4.72
N THR A 96 -0.02 11.36 5.49
CA THR A 96 -0.68 10.09 5.84
C THR A 96 -2.06 10.34 6.48
N PHE A 97 -2.15 11.26 7.44
CA PHE A 97 -3.41 11.60 8.10
C PHE A 97 -4.39 12.36 7.21
N ALA A 98 -3.90 13.24 6.34
CA ALA A 98 -4.74 13.93 5.36
C ALA A 98 -5.41 12.94 4.40
N TRP A 99 -4.64 12.00 3.84
CA TRP A 99 -5.15 10.92 3.01
C TRP A 99 -6.12 10.00 3.76
N ALA A 100 -5.79 9.59 4.98
CA ALA A 100 -6.70 8.81 5.82
C ALA A 100 -8.02 9.54 6.06
N SER A 101 -7.97 10.87 6.25
CA SER A 101 -9.17 11.71 6.39
C SER A 101 -10.02 11.67 5.12
N MET A 102 -9.42 11.82 3.94
CA MET A 102 -10.14 11.72 2.66
C MET A 102 -10.78 10.34 2.47
N ILE A 103 -10.05 9.25 2.77
CA ILE A 103 -10.57 7.88 2.73
C ILE A 103 -11.78 7.73 3.66
N MET A 104 -11.68 8.21 4.90
CA MET A 104 -12.77 8.10 5.87
C MET A 104 -13.99 8.91 5.45
N TRP A 105 -13.82 10.12 4.90
CA TRP A 105 -14.94 10.88 4.35
C TRP A 105 -15.59 10.19 3.17
N ALA A 106 -14.82 9.63 2.24
CA ALA A 106 -15.37 8.86 1.12
C ALA A 106 -16.20 7.66 1.61
N ILE A 107 -15.69 6.90 2.59
CA ILE A 107 -16.41 5.77 3.20
C ILE A 107 -17.70 6.26 3.89
N VAL A 108 -17.62 7.28 4.73
CA VAL A 108 -18.76 7.81 5.49
C VAL A 108 -19.84 8.36 4.56
N LEU A 109 -19.46 9.16 3.56
CA LEU A 109 -20.41 9.77 2.64
C LEU A 109 -21.12 8.70 1.82
N VAL A 110 -20.39 7.73 1.27
CA VAL A 110 -21.00 6.66 0.48
C VAL A 110 -21.86 5.74 1.35
N ASP A 111 -21.40 5.38 2.55
CA ASP A 111 -22.18 4.54 3.47
C ASP A 111 -23.46 5.24 3.94
N ARG A 112 -23.46 6.58 4.06
CA ARG A 112 -24.62 7.37 4.45
C ARG A 112 -25.59 7.62 3.29
N PHE A 113 -25.10 8.02 2.12
CA PHE A 113 -25.96 8.38 0.99
C PHE A 113 -26.42 7.18 0.16
N PHE A 114 -25.71 6.05 0.23
CA PHE A 114 -26.02 4.83 -0.51
C PHE A 114 -26.20 3.63 0.43
N GLU A 115 -26.76 3.86 1.62
CA GLU A 115 -26.95 2.83 2.66
C GLU A 115 -27.73 1.60 2.18
N THR A 116 -28.65 1.79 1.23
CA THR A 116 -29.49 0.72 0.66
C THR A 116 -28.76 -0.15 -0.35
N LEU A 117 -27.59 0.29 -0.84
CA LEU A 117 -26.80 -0.49 -1.78
C LEU A 117 -26.01 -1.59 -1.04
N PRO A 118 -25.89 -2.79 -1.62
CA PRO A 118 -25.00 -3.82 -1.10
C PRO A 118 -23.54 -3.35 -1.16
N ASP A 119 -22.71 -3.84 -0.24
CA ASP A 119 -21.30 -3.41 -0.07
C ASP A 119 -20.48 -3.48 -1.37
N TRP A 120 -20.72 -4.48 -2.22
CA TRP A 120 -20.00 -4.64 -3.49
C TRP A 120 -20.32 -3.54 -4.52
N LYS A 121 -21.53 -2.95 -4.45
CA LYS A 121 -21.90 -1.78 -5.28
C LYS A 121 -21.41 -0.47 -4.68
N ARG A 122 -21.29 -0.38 -3.35
CA ARG A 122 -20.70 0.78 -2.67
C ARG A 122 -19.20 0.87 -2.88
N PHE A 123 -18.51 -0.26 -3.04
CA PHE A 123 -17.06 -0.27 -3.23
C PHE A 123 -16.55 0.63 -4.37
N PRO A 124 -17.04 0.49 -5.63
CA PRO A 124 -16.62 1.39 -6.69
C PRO A 124 -17.02 2.85 -6.44
N LEU A 125 -18.10 3.10 -5.68
CA LEU A 125 -18.46 4.47 -5.28
C LEU A 125 -17.45 5.07 -4.31
N TYR A 126 -16.87 4.31 -3.38
CA TYR A 126 -15.78 4.81 -2.53
C TYR A 126 -14.62 5.32 -3.40
N LEU A 127 -14.23 4.55 -4.43
CA LEU A 127 -13.16 4.93 -5.34
C LEU A 127 -13.54 6.15 -6.21
N ALA A 128 -14.78 6.19 -6.70
CA ALA A 128 -15.27 7.30 -7.51
C ALA A 128 -15.34 8.63 -6.72
N PHE A 129 -15.68 8.59 -5.42
CA PHE A 129 -15.64 9.76 -4.55
C PHE A 129 -14.20 10.15 -4.17
N LEU A 130 -13.34 9.17 -3.95
CA LEU A 130 -11.98 9.41 -3.49
C LEU A 130 -11.05 9.89 -4.61
N ALA A 131 -11.21 9.40 -5.84
CA ALA A 131 -10.32 9.72 -6.95
C ALA A 131 -10.25 11.24 -7.26
N PRO A 132 -11.34 12.01 -7.35
CA PRO A 132 -11.25 13.45 -7.54
C PRO A 132 -10.53 14.17 -6.40
N ALA A 133 -10.81 13.81 -5.15
CA ALA A 133 -10.16 14.40 -3.99
C ALA A 133 -8.65 14.11 -3.97
N ALA A 134 -8.29 12.87 -4.28
CA ALA A 134 -6.92 12.40 -4.42
C ALA A 134 -6.15 13.17 -5.51
N LEU A 135 -6.75 13.37 -6.68
CA LEU A 135 -6.14 14.09 -7.79
C LEU A 135 -5.93 15.57 -7.47
N VAL A 136 -6.91 16.22 -6.83
CA VAL A 136 -6.77 17.61 -6.36
C VAL A 136 -5.65 17.71 -5.34
N TYR A 137 -5.59 16.78 -4.39
CA TYR A 137 -4.56 16.76 -3.36
C TYR A 137 -3.16 16.57 -3.97
N GLU A 138 -2.99 15.61 -4.88
CA GLU A 138 -1.74 15.37 -5.60
C GLU A 138 -1.31 16.60 -6.42
N ALA A 139 -2.24 17.23 -7.14
CA ALA A 139 -1.96 18.45 -7.91
C ALA A 139 -1.45 19.58 -7.01
N ILE A 140 -1.99 19.73 -5.80
CA ILE A 140 -1.53 20.72 -4.83
C ILE A 140 -0.11 20.37 -4.35
N LEU A 141 0.17 19.10 -4.02
CA LEU A 141 1.49 18.66 -3.58
C LEU A 141 2.58 18.92 -4.63
N LEU A 142 2.31 18.57 -5.89
CA LEU A 142 3.22 18.82 -7.00
C LEU A 142 3.43 20.32 -7.24
N LYS A 143 2.35 21.12 -7.25
CA LYS A 143 2.43 22.57 -7.47
C LYS A 143 3.20 23.30 -6.37
N LEU A 144 3.06 22.86 -5.12
CA LEU A 144 3.83 23.41 -4.00
C LEU A 144 5.30 22.92 -4.00
N GLY A 145 5.64 21.94 -4.84
CA GLY A 145 6.95 21.29 -4.85
C GLY A 145 7.21 20.52 -3.57
N VAL A 146 6.15 20.02 -2.92
CA VAL A 146 6.20 19.20 -1.70
C VAL A 146 6.37 17.73 -2.06
N SER A 147 5.83 17.28 -3.19
CA SER A 147 6.00 15.93 -3.71
C SER A 147 6.70 15.97 -5.06
N GLY A 148 7.48 14.93 -5.37
CA GLY A 148 8.09 14.69 -6.67
C GLY A 148 8.23 13.21 -6.97
N TYR A 149 8.34 12.86 -8.25
CA TYR A 149 8.49 11.48 -8.70
C TYR A 149 9.97 11.11 -8.84
N SER A 150 10.32 9.87 -8.46
CA SER A 150 11.64 9.29 -8.73
C SER A 150 11.93 9.21 -10.24
N PRO A 151 13.21 9.14 -10.66
CA PRO A 151 13.58 8.98 -12.07
C PRO A 151 12.89 7.80 -12.75
N GLU A 152 12.72 6.68 -12.04
CA GLU A 152 12.08 5.46 -12.55
C GLU A 152 10.59 5.70 -12.84
N VAL A 153 9.88 6.38 -11.93
CA VAL A 153 8.48 6.79 -12.16
C VAL A 153 8.38 7.81 -13.27
N GLN A 154 9.33 8.74 -13.38
CA GLN A 154 9.33 9.71 -14.49
C GLN A 154 9.51 9.03 -15.86
N GLN A 155 10.27 7.93 -15.92
CA GLN A 155 10.44 7.14 -17.15
C GLN A 155 9.19 6.35 -17.52
N SER A 156 8.35 5.98 -16.55
CA SER A 156 7.09 5.26 -16.79
C SER A 156 5.92 6.19 -17.15
N ILE A 157 6.06 7.51 -16.97
CA ILE A 157 5.04 8.52 -17.31
C ILE A 157 5.10 8.84 -18.81
N SER A 158 3.94 8.86 -19.47
CA SER A 158 3.81 9.17 -20.91
C SER A 158 4.13 10.63 -21.29
N GLY A 159 4.24 11.51 -20.30
CA GLY A 159 4.45 12.95 -20.48
C GLY A 159 3.16 13.75 -20.67
N TYR A 160 2.00 13.09 -20.81
CA TYR A 160 0.72 13.78 -20.83
C TYR A 160 0.29 14.16 -19.41
N THR A 161 -0.21 15.39 -19.26
CA THR A 161 -0.70 15.89 -17.97
C THR A 161 -2.14 16.38 -18.09
N LEU A 162 -2.91 16.20 -17.01
CA LEU A 162 -4.26 16.71 -16.85
C LEU A 162 -4.33 17.41 -15.49
N LEU A 163 -4.73 18.69 -15.45
CA LEU A 163 -4.72 19.52 -14.23
C LEU A 163 -3.35 19.62 -13.52
N GLY A 164 -2.26 19.44 -14.27
CA GLY A 164 -0.89 19.49 -13.73
C GLY A 164 -0.42 18.18 -13.08
N THR A 165 -1.21 17.11 -13.11
CA THR A 165 -0.79 15.76 -12.71
C THR A 165 -0.63 14.87 -13.94
N PRO A 166 0.31 13.89 -13.92
CA PRO A 166 0.40 12.88 -14.97
C PRO A 166 -0.91 12.11 -15.17
N VAL A 167 -1.24 11.73 -16.41
CA VAL A 167 -2.46 10.97 -16.69
C VAL A 167 -2.44 9.58 -16.04
N GLU A 168 -1.26 9.01 -15.81
CA GLU A 168 -1.04 7.74 -15.13
C GLU A 168 -1.56 7.79 -13.68
N THR A 169 -1.54 8.97 -13.04
CA THR A 169 -2.10 9.17 -11.71
C THR A 169 -3.59 8.80 -11.65
N PHE A 170 -4.33 8.95 -12.75
CA PHE A 170 -5.75 8.59 -12.84
C PHE A 170 -5.98 7.08 -12.84
N VAL A 171 -4.97 6.29 -13.23
CA VAL A 171 -5.01 4.82 -13.17
C VAL A 171 -4.45 4.36 -11.82
N TYR A 172 -3.31 4.93 -11.42
CA TYR A 172 -2.61 4.56 -10.20
C TYR A 172 -3.44 4.81 -8.94
N VAL A 173 -4.07 5.99 -8.83
CA VAL A 173 -4.84 6.38 -7.63
C VAL A 173 -5.97 5.40 -7.31
N PRO A 174 -6.90 5.07 -8.23
CA PRO A 174 -7.93 4.09 -7.96
C PRO A 174 -7.39 2.70 -7.61
N VAL A 175 -6.27 2.30 -8.23
CA VAL A 175 -5.65 0.99 -8.04
C VAL A 175 -5.14 0.82 -6.61
N PHE A 176 -4.30 1.72 -6.12
CA PHE A 176 -3.79 1.59 -4.75
C PHE A 176 -4.88 1.88 -3.71
N MET A 177 -5.80 2.81 -4.00
CA MET A 177 -6.91 3.10 -3.10
C MET A 177 -7.85 1.92 -2.94
N ALA A 178 -8.02 1.08 -3.96
CA ALA A 178 -8.77 -0.16 -3.84
C ALA A 178 -8.15 -1.07 -2.75
N LEU A 179 -6.83 -1.20 -2.73
CA LEU A 179 -6.11 -1.99 -1.72
C LEU A 179 -6.27 -1.39 -0.31
N VAL A 180 -6.07 -0.08 -0.15
CA VAL A 180 -6.14 0.60 1.16
C VAL A 180 -7.58 0.66 1.71
N VAL A 181 -8.57 0.94 0.85
CA VAL A 181 -9.99 0.94 1.24
C VAL A 181 -10.42 -0.46 1.64
N SER A 182 -10.05 -1.50 0.88
CA SER A 182 -10.36 -2.88 1.27
C SER A 182 -9.64 -3.28 2.56
N PHE A 183 -8.39 -2.87 2.78
CA PHE A 183 -7.71 -3.06 4.06
C PHE A 183 -8.52 -2.46 5.22
N THR A 184 -8.95 -1.21 5.07
CA THR A 184 -9.74 -0.50 6.07
C THR A 184 -11.08 -1.20 6.34
N LYS A 185 -11.80 -1.60 5.28
CA LYS A 185 -13.12 -2.24 5.39
C LYS A 185 -13.02 -3.68 5.91
N TYR A 186 -11.99 -4.44 5.52
CA TYR A 186 -11.72 -5.78 6.06
C TYR A 186 -11.54 -5.75 7.57
N TRP A 187 -10.63 -4.90 8.06
CA TRP A 187 -10.37 -4.78 9.49
C TRP A 187 -11.51 -4.13 10.27
N SER A 188 -12.37 -3.36 9.60
CA SER A 188 -13.61 -2.84 10.19
C SER A 188 -14.58 -3.95 10.60
N PHE A 189 -14.59 -5.13 9.95
CA PHE A 189 -15.39 -6.26 10.43
C PHE A 189 -14.97 -6.68 11.84
N TYR A 190 -13.66 -6.78 12.06
CA TYR A 190 -13.09 -7.13 13.36
C TYR A 190 -13.34 -6.03 14.41
N ILE A 191 -13.02 -4.78 14.09
CA ILE A 191 -13.14 -3.68 15.06
C ILE A 191 -14.59 -3.44 15.43
N LEU A 192 -15.53 -3.49 14.49
CA LEU A 192 -16.95 -3.29 14.77
C LEU A 192 -17.63 -4.52 15.39
N GLY A 193 -16.96 -5.67 15.43
CA GLY A 193 -17.54 -6.93 15.90
C GLY A 193 -18.65 -7.44 15.00
N LYS A 194 -18.57 -7.16 13.68
CA LYS A 194 -19.53 -7.67 12.71
C LYS A 194 -19.32 -9.18 12.57
N PRO A 195 -20.38 -10.00 12.68
CA PRO A 195 -20.24 -11.44 12.53
C PRO A 195 -19.80 -11.76 11.11
N VAL A 196 -18.80 -12.62 10.97
CA VAL A 196 -18.33 -13.15 9.70
C VAL A 196 -18.56 -14.65 9.73
N ILE A 197 -19.47 -15.14 8.88
CA ILE A 197 -19.85 -16.56 8.85
C ILE A 197 -18.74 -17.32 8.11
N PRO A 198 -18.14 -18.34 8.73
CA PRO A 198 -17.18 -19.19 8.03
C PRO A 198 -17.92 -20.00 6.96
N LEU A 199 -17.57 -19.78 5.70
CA LEU A 199 -18.07 -20.63 4.62
C LEU A 199 -17.33 -21.96 4.57
N ARG A 200 -18.10 -23.05 4.49
CA ARG A 200 -17.56 -24.41 4.36
C ARG A 200 -16.96 -24.68 2.98
N SER A 201 -17.54 -24.10 1.93
CA SER A 201 -17.05 -24.21 0.55
C SER A 201 -17.17 -22.85 -0.13
N ARG A 202 -16.10 -22.42 -0.79
CA ARG A 202 -16.11 -21.21 -1.62
C ARG A 202 -16.07 -21.58 -3.09
N PRO A 203 -16.74 -20.82 -3.97
CA PRO A 203 -16.58 -20.99 -5.40
C PRO A 203 -15.13 -20.67 -5.78
N TRP A 204 -14.39 -21.74 -6.05
CA TRP A 204 -12.97 -21.81 -6.33
C TRP A 204 -12.52 -20.78 -7.36
N LEU A 205 -13.23 -20.72 -8.49
CA LEU A 205 -12.94 -19.80 -9.60
C LEU A 205 -13.06 -18.33 -9.20
N ARG A 206 -14.09 -17.98 -8.41
CA ARG A 206 -14.28 -16.58 -7.98
C ARG A 206 -13.20 -16.14 -7.00
N SER A 207 -12.83 -17.00 -6.03
CA SER A 207 -11.72 -16.73 -5.11
C SER A 207 -10.40 -16.55 -5.86
N PHE A 208 -10.16 -17.39 -6.88
CA PHE A 208 -9.02 -17.26 -7.77
C PHE A 208 -9.03 -15.94 -8.54
N SER A 209 -10.16 -15.56 -9.17
CA SER A 209 -10.31 -14.30 -9.90
C SER A 209 -10.10 -13.06 -9.01
N ILE A 210 -10.63 -13.07 -7.78
CA ILE A 210 -10.42 -11.96 -6.84
C ILE A 210 -8.93 -11.87 -6.45
N THR A 211 -8.28 -13.01 -6.24
CA THR A 211 -6.84 -13.06 -5.95
C THR A 211 -6.02 -12.52 -7.12
N LEU A 212 -6.36 -12.92 -8.35
CA LEU A 212 -5.76 -12.42 -9.58
C LEU A 212 -5.85 -10.89 -9.67
N VAL A 213 -7.05 -10.34 -9.49
CA VAL A 213 -7.26 -8.89 -9.49
C VAL A 213 -6.42 -8.23 -8.39
N SER A 214 -6.43 -8.76 -7.18
CA SER A 214 -5.68 -8.19 -6.06
C SER A 214 -4.18 -8.12 -6.29
N VAL A 215 -3.59 -9.20 -6.84
CA VAL A 215 -2.16 -9.26 -7.13
C VAL A 215 -1.83 -8.32 -8.30
N LEU A 216 -2.65 -8.27 -9.34
CA LEU A 216 -2.46 -7.33 -10.46
C LEU A 216 -2.51 -5.86 -10.01
N LEU A 217 -3.45 -5.50 -9.14
CA LEU A 217 -3.51 -4.15 -8.58
C LEU A 217 -2.22 -3.81 -7.83
N PHE A 218 -1.67 -4.77 -7.09
CA PHE A 218 -0.40 -4.58 -6.41
C PHE A 218 0.78 -4.46 -7.39
N GLU A 219 0.89 -5.35 -8.38
CA GLU A 219 1.96 -5.30 -9.39
C GLU A 219 1.98 -3.97 -10.14
N ILE A 220 0.82 -3.44 -10.53
CA ILE A 220 0.70 -2.10 -11.14
C ILE A 220 1.21 -1.01 -10.18
N THR A 221 1.03 -1.21 -8.87
CA THR A 221 1.44 -0.23 -7.87
C THR A 221 2.96 -0.21 -7.64
N VAL A 222 3.64 -1.35 -7.80
CA VAL A 222 5.09 -1.49 -7.56
C VAL A 222 5.94 -1.51 -8.83
N GLU A 223 5.33 -1.47 -10.01
CA GLU A 223 6.01 -1.63 -11.29
C GLU A 223 7.26 -0.74 -11.45
N PRO A 224 7.23 0.57 -11.10
CA PRO A 224 8.43 1.41 -11.26
C PRO A 224 9.58 1.07 -10.29
N MET A 225 9.34 0.29 -9.23
CA MET A 225 10.37 -0.04 -8.25
C MET A 225 11.24 -1.23 -8.65
N VAL A 226 10.70 -2.14 -9.45
CA VAL A 226 11.28 -3.45 -9.70
C VAL A 226 11.15 -3.82 -11.16
N GLN A 227 12.29 -4.07 -11.79
CA GLN A 227 12.37 -4.58 -13.14
C GLN A 227 12.45 -6.11 -13.11
N ASN A 228 11.52 -6.77 -13.79
CA ASN A 228 11.60 -8.20 -14.02
C ASN A 228 12.31 -8.44 -15.35
N VAL A 229 13.51 -9.00 -15.34
CA VAL A 229 14.36 -9.14 -16.54
C VAL A 229 14.61 -10.61 -16.85
N GLY A 230 14.96 -10.93 -18.09
CA GLY A 230 15.34 -12.30 -18.49
C GLY A 230 14.17 -13.26 -18.74
N PHE A 231 12.93 -12.80 -18.61
CA PHE A 231 11.76 -13.60 -19.02
C PHE A 231 11.60 -13.57 -20.55
N PRO A 232 10.96 -14.60 -21.16
CA PRO A 232 10.61 -14.55 -22.57
C PRO A 232 9.66 -13.37 -22.88
N ALA A 233 9.81 -12.75 -24.05
CA ALA A 233 9.01 -11.57 -24.44
C ALA A 233 7.48 -11.78 -24.33
N TRP A 234 6.99 -12.98 -24.62
CA TRP A 234 5.56 -13.32 -24.51
C TRP A 234 5.03 -13.30 -23.07
N ALA A 235 5.91 -13.39 -22.08
CA ALA A 235 5.52 -13.42 -20.68
C ALA A 235 5.22 -12.02 -20.13
N TYR A 236 5.63 -10.95 -20.79
CA TYR A 236 5.36 -9.58 -20.34
C TYR A 236 3.94 -9.14 -20.72
N LEU A 237 3.17 -8.70 -19.73
CA LEU A 237 1.80 -8.21 -19.90
C LEU A 237 1.75 -6.70 -20.08
N PHE A 238 2.47 -5.98 -19.23
CA PHE A 238 2.53 -4.52 -19.21
C PHE A 238 3.86 -4.10 -18.60
N HIS A 239 4.71 -3.44 -19.40
CA HIS A 239 6.08 -3.09 -19.02
C HIS A 239 6.79 -4.27 -18.34
N ASP A 240 7.17 -4.14 -17.07
CA ASP A 240 7.90 -5.14 -16.29
C ASP A 240 7.00 -6.18 -15.60
N ILE A 241 5.68 -6.10 -15.71
CA ILE A 241 4.75 -7.08 -15.13
C ILE A 241 4.74 -8.36 -15.98
N THR A 242 5.15 -9.49 -15.41
CA THR A 242 5.19 -10.78 -16.12
C THR A 242 4.07 -11.73 -15.70
N LEU A 243 3.43 -12.37 -16.67
CA LEU A 243 2.40 -13.41 -16.49
C LEU A 243 2.90 -14.56 -15.62
N VAL A 244 4.16 -14.96 -15.79
CA VAL A 244 4.77 -16.08 -15.04
C VAL A 244 4.87 -15.73 -13.56
N LEU A 245 5.43 -14.57 -13.23
CA LEU A 245 5.62 -14.16 -11.84
C LEU A 245 4.30 -13.81 -11.16
N THR A 246 3.46 -13.01 -11.82
CA THR A 246 2.11 -12.69 -11.33
C THR A 246 1.31 -13.97 -11.13
N GLY A 247 1.37 -14.93 -12.07
CA GLY A 247 0.70 -16.22 -11.96
C GLY A 247 1.17 -17.02 -10.74
N ALA A 248 2.49 -17.05 -10.47
CA ALA A 248 3.05 -17.69 -9.29
C ALA A 248 2.55 -17.05 -7.99
N TRP A 249 2.52 -15.72 -7.89
CA TRP A 249 2.01 -15.00 -6.71
C TRP A 249 0.52 -15.20 -6.49
N VAL A 250 -0.27 -15.23 -7.57
CA VAL A 250 -1.70 -15.54 -7.51
C VAL A 250 -1.91 -16.94 -6.99
N LEU A 251 -1.25 -17.94 -7.56
CA LEU A 251 -1.38 -19.34 -7.14
C LEU A 251 -0.98 -19.52 -5.68
N LEU A 252 0.15 -18.95 -5.26
CA LEU A 252 0.65 -19.07 -3.89
C LEU A 252 -0.31 -18.42 -2.89
N THR A 253 -0.75 -17.18 -3.16
CA THR A 253 -1.69 -16.46 -2.30
C THR A 253 -3.01 -17.20 -2.18
N TRP A 254 -3.54 -17.65 -3.32
CA TRP A 254 -4.80 -18.35 -3.40
C TRP A 254 -4.75 -19.72 -2.71
N LEU A 255 -3.66 -20.48 -2.88
CA LEU A 255 -3.45 -21.75 -2.16
C LEU A 255 -3.32 -21.53 -0.65
N ALA A 256 -2.58 -20.50 -0.22
CA ALA A 256 -2.46 -20.16 1.19
C ALA A 256 -3.81 -19.84 1.84
N ILE A 257 -4.66 -19.09 1.13
CA ILE A 257 -6.04 -18.80 1.57
C ILE A 257 -6.84 -20.09 1.72
N ASN A 258 -6.88 -20.93 0.69
CA ASN A 258 -7.64 -22.18 0.72
C ASN A 258 -7.14 -23.15 1.79
N LEU A 259 -5.82 -23.21 2.02
CA LEU A 259 -5.21 -24.06 3.03
C LEU A 259 -5.64 -23.64 4.44
N VAL A 260 -5.49 -22.36 4.76
CA VAL A 260 -5.88 -21.83 6.08
C VAL A 260 -7.39 -21.90 6.29
N ASP A 261 -8.22 -21.60 5.28
CA ASP A 261 -9.67 -21.72 5.42
C ASP A 261 -10.12 -23.16 5.62
N LYS A 262 -9.44 -24.13 5.01
CA LYS A 262 -9.75 -25.55 5.18
C LYS A 262 -9.33 -26.08 6.55
N PHE A 263 -8.11 -25.77 7.00
CA PHE A 263 -7.53 -26.38 8.20
C PHE A 263 -7.70 -25.55 9.47
N LEU A 264 -7.80 -24.23 9.34
CA LEU A 264 -7.90 -23.28 10.46
C LEU A 264 -9.26 -22.57 10.48
N ILE A 265 -10.33 -23.22 9.99
CA ILE A 265 -11.68 -22.61 9.92
C ILE A 265 -12.17 -22.04 11.26
N HIS A 266 -11.81 -22.70 12.36
CA HIS A 266 -12.16 -22.39 13.74
C HIS A 266 -11.36 -21.23 14.34
N PHE A 267 -10.28 -20.79 13.69
CA PHE A 267 -9.49 -19.67 14.16
C PHE A 267 -10.27 -18.36 14.01
N SER A 268 -10.01 -17.42 14.92
CA SER A 268 -10.52 -16.04 14.81
C SER A 268 -10.07 -15.37 13.51
N LEU A 269 -10.77 -14.31 13.08
CA LEU A 269 -10.41 -13.55 11.88
C LEU A 269 -8.93 -13.10 11.90
N ARG A 270 -8.45 -12.60 13.04
CA ARG A 270 -7.04 -12.24 13.26
C ARG A 270 -6.11 -13.44 13.10
N GLY A 271 -6.42 -14.55 13.77
CA GLY A 271 -5.60 -15.77 13.72
C GLY A 271 -5.48 -16.32 12.31
N LYS A 272 -6.59 -16.34 11.55
CA LYS A 272 -6.58 -16.72 10.14
C LYS A 272 -5.77 -15.75 9.29
N PHE A 273 -5.91 -14.44 9.51
CA PHE A 273 -5.15 -13.44 8.76
C PHE A 273 -3.63 -13.58 8.95
N LEU A 274 -3.18 -13.75 10.19
CA LEU A 274 -1.77 -14.01 10.49
C LEU A 274 -1.29 -15.34 9.88
N ALA A 275 -2.14 -16.37 9.86
CA ALA A 275 -1.82 -17.63 9.21
C ALA A 275 -1.70 -17.48 7.68
N TYR A 276 -2.60 -16.74 7.01
CA TYR A 276 -2.46 -16.44 5.58
C TYR A 276 -1.13 -15.74 5.31
N LEU A 277 -0.82 -14.68 6.07
CA LEU A 277 0.42 -13.93 5.95
C LEU A 277 1.65 -14.81 6.17
N GLY A 278 1.65 -15.65 7.21
CA GLY A 278 2.76 -16.54 7.52
C GLY A 278 3.02 -17.56 6.41
N ILE A 279 1.98 -18.20 5.89
CA ILE A 279 2.13 -19.19 4.80
C ILE A 279 2.60 -18.51 3.53
N VAL A 280 2.02 -17.36 3.18
CA VAL A 280 2.44 -16.59 2.02
C VAL A 280 3.90 -16.15 2.16
N PHE A 281 4.29 -15.61 3.32
CA PHE A 281 5.66 -15.19 3.59
C PHE A 281 6.67 -16.33 3.44
N VAL A 282 6.37 -17.51 4.01
CA VAL A 282 7.24 -18.70 3.91
C VAL A 282 7.41 -19.15 2.45
N GLY A 283 6.39 -18.99 1.60
CA GLY A 283 6.50 -19.33 0.19
C GLY A 283 7.17 -18.24 -0.66
N VAL A 284 6.86 -16.97 -0.40
CA VAL A 284 7.34 -15.85 -1.24
C VAL A 284 8.77 -15.46 -0.92
N LEU A 285 9.18 -15.42 0.34
CA LEU A 285 10.55 -15.06 0.71
C LEU A 285 11.63 -15.88 -0.03
N PRO A 286 11.58 -17.23 -0.07
CA PRO A 286 12.57 -18.01 -0.80
C PRO A 286 12.46 -17.83 -2.32
N ALA A 287 11.25 -17.66 -2.87
CA ALA A 287 11.06 -17.40 -4.29
C ALA A 287 11.65 -16.04 -4.70
N GLU A 288 11.40 -15.00 -3.92
CA GLU A 288 11.94 -13.66 -4.10
C GLU A 288 13.47 -13.66 -4.00
N LEU A 289 14.01 -14.35 -3.00
CA LEU A 289 15.46 -14.53 -2.85
C LEU A 289 16.07 -15.19 -4.10
N TRP A 290 15.45 -16.25 -4.60
CA TRP A 290 15.92 -16.94 -5.80
C TRP A 290 15.86 -16.05 -7.05
N LEU A 291 14.79 -15.27 -7.22
CA LEU A 291 14.63 -14.34 -8.34
C LEU A 291 15.70 -13.25 -8.33
N ILE A 292 15.99 -12.68 -7.16
CA ILE A 292 17.03 -11.65 -6.99
C ILE A 292 18.42 -12.26 -7.23
N ALA A 293 18.71 -13.41 -6.61
CA ALA A 293 20.02 -14.07 -6.75
C ALA A 293 20.31 -14.53 -8.19
N SER A 294 19.26 -14.89 -8.94
CA SER A 294 19.36 -15.28 -10.35
C SER A 294 19.35 -14.08 -11.31
N GLY A 295 19.15 -12.86 -10.81
CA GLY A 295 19.07 -11.65 -11.61
C GLY A 295 17.77 -11.50 -12.40
N TYR A 296 16.73 -12.30 -12.14
CA TYR A 296 15.41 -12.15 -12.78
C TYR A 296 14.62 -10.96 -12.22
N ARG A 297 14.93 -10.52 -10.99
CA ARG A 297 14.26 -9.42 -10.31
C ARG A 297 15.30 -8.43 -9.81
N VAL A 298 15.27 -7.22 -10.38
CA VAL A 298 16.26 -6.16 -10.16
C VAL A 298 15.56 -4.93 -9.62
N TYR A 299 15.96 -4.46 -8.44
CA TYR A 299 15.43 -3.22 -7.87
C TYR A 299 16.08 -2.00 -8.52
N GLY A 300 15.27 -0.98 -8.78
CA GLY A 300 15.74 0.28 -9.37
C GLY A 300 16.73 1.03 -8.46
N PRO A 301 17.61 1.88 -9.01
CA PRO A 301 18.57 2.68 -8.26
C PRO A 301 17.98 3.44 -7.07
N SER A 302 16.83 4.09 -7.22
CA SER A 302 16.15 4.82 -6.14
C SER A 302 15.71 3.89 -5.01
N THR A 303 15.25 2.68 -5.35
CA THR A 303 14.87 1.65 -4.38
C THR A 303 16.07 1.13 -3.60
N VAL A 304 17.15 0.82 -4.29
CA VAL A 304 18.40 0.37 -3.64
C VAL A 304 18.99 1.47 -2.76
N ALA A 305 18.94 2.73 -3.20
CA ALA A 305 19.41 3.87 -2.42
C ALA A 305 18.60 4.10 -1.14
N ALA A 306 17.32 3.71 -1.13
CA ALA A 306 16.44 3.77 0.03
C ALA A 306 16.63 2.60 1.01
N PHE A 307 17.43 1.58 0.69
CA PHE A 307 17.73 0.52 1.65
C PHE A 307 18.69 1.01 2.74
N THR A 308 18.48 0.55 3.97
CA THR A 308 19.34 0.87 5.12
C THR A 308 20.73 0.23 5.02
N GLY A 309 20.95 -0.64 4.03
CA GLY A 309 22.18 -1.41 3.84
C GLY A 309 22.28 -2.65 4.74
N PHE A 310 21.29 -2.90 5.60
CA PHE A 310 21.23 -4.14 6.37
C PHE A 310 20.67 -5.28 5.53
N HIS A 311 21.28 -6.45 5.70
CA HIS A 311 20.90 -7.66 4.99
C HIS A 311 20.58 -8.79 5.97
N ILE A 312 19.67 -9.67 5.59
CA ILE A 312 19.38 -10.88 6.36
C ILE A 312 20.62 -11.78 6.33
N PRO A 313 21.06 -12.31 7.49
CA PRO A 313 22.16 -13.26 7.55
C PRO A 313 21.94 -14.43 6.57
N PHE A 314 23.03 -14.93 5.98
CA PHE A 314 23.08 -16.09 5.07
C PHE A 314 22.46 -15.93 3.68
N THR A 315 21.56 -14.97 3.47
CA THR A 315 20.86 -14.79 2.18
C THR A 315 21.30 -13.54 1.41
N ASN A 316 21.96 -12.58 2.09
CA ASN A 316 22.26 -11.26 1.53
C ASN A 316 21.03 -10.54 0.96
N LEU A 317 19.83 -10.87 1.42
CA LEU A 317 18.59 -10.18 1.04
C LEU A 317 18.47 -8.88 1.84
N PRO A 318 18.20 -7.72 1.24
CA PRO A 318 17.94 -6.48 1.99
C PRO A 318 16.78 -6.68 2.96
N MET A 319 16.92 -6.17 4.19
CA MET A 319 15.88 -6.33 5.22
C MET A 319 14.55 -5.73 4.77
N GLU A 320 14.58 -4.61 4.04
CA GLU A 320 13.41 -3.92 3.51
C GLU A 320 12.58 -4.83 2.60
N VAL A 321 13.24 -5.68 1.81
CA VAL A 321 12.54 -6.66 0.96
C VAL A 321 11.81 -7.68 1.82
N ALA A 322 12.50 -8.28 2.81
CA ALA A 322 11.87 -9.25 3.70
C ALA A 322 10.75 -8.67 4.55
N PHE A 323 10.90 -7.47 5.10
CA PHE A 323 9.84 -6.80 5.84
C PHE A 323 8.74 -6.29 4.92
N GLY A 324 9.06 -5.92 3.67
CA GLY A 324 8.09 -5.53 2.66
C GLY A 324 7.08 -6.63 2.37
N ILE A 325 7.53 -7.90 2.27
CA ILE A 325 6.69 -9.08 1.99
C ILE A 325 5.39 -9.14 2.81
N PRO A 326 5.44 -9.26 4.14
CA PRO A 326 4.23 -9.35 4.93
C PRO A 326 3.38 -8.07 4.87
N LEU A 327 4.00 -6.90 4.67
CA LEU A 327 3.28 -5.62 4.63
C LEU A 327 2.45 -5.48 3.34
N TYR A 328 3.03 -5.79 2.18
CA TYR A 328 2.27 -5.71 0.93
C TYR A 328 1.22 -6.82 0.84
N PHE A 329 1.54 -8.03 1.31
CA PHE A 329 0.53 -9.09 1.35
C PHE A 329 -0.58 -8.79 2.35
N ALA A 330 -0.36 -7.95 3.36
CA ALA A 330 -1.46 -7.52 4.22
C ALA A 330 -2.51 -6.73 3.44
N LEU A 331 -2.11 -5.91 2.47
CA LEU A 331 -3.03 -5.18 1.59
C LEU A 331 -3.73 -6.12 0.60
N ILE A 332 -2.97 -6.99 -0.08
CA ILE A 332 -3.49 -7.99 -1.03
C ILE A 332 -4.50 -8.92 -0.33
N LEU A 333 -4.10 -9.54 0.78
CA LEU A 333 -4.97 -10.47 1.51
C LEU A 333 -6.21 -9.78 2.05
N SER A 334 -6.09 -8.53 2.53
CA SER A 334 -7.27 -7.78 2.99
C SER A 334 -8.22 -7.46 1.84
N PHE A 335 -7.70 -7.14 0.65
CA PHE A 335 -8.52 -6.97 -0.55
C PHE A 335 -9.27 -8.26 -0.89
N VAL A 336 -8.56 -9.38 -0.99
CA VAL A 336 -9.19 -10.67 -1.30
C VAL A 336 -10.25 -11.02 -0.26
N LYS A 337 -9.90 -10.93 1.02
CA LYS A 337 -10.81 -11.31 2.10
C LYS A 337 -11.99 -10.38 2.26
N TYR A 338 -11.82 -9.08 2.07
CA TYR A 338 -12.92 -8.13 2.05
C TYR A 338 -13.95 -8.56 1.00
N TRP A 339 -13.50 -8.75 -0.25
CA TRP A 339 -14.36 -9.10 -1.37
C TRP A 339 -15.02 -10.47 -1.21
N GLU A 340 -14.30 -11.47 -0.72
CA GLU A 340 -14.89 -12.77 -0.38
C GLU A 340 -16.00 -12.61 0.66
N ILE A 341 -15.75 -11.86 1.75
CA ILE A 341 -16.74 -11.69 2.83
C ILE A 341 -18.01 -11.01 2.30
N ILE A 342 -17.91 -9.90 1.58
CA ILE A 342 -19.09 -9.12 1.15
C ILE A 342 -19.90 -9.79 0.03
N LEU A 343 -19.29 -10.67 -0.76
CA LEU A 343 -19.99 -11.41 -1.81
C LEU A 343 -20.72 -12.64 -1.27
N ASP A 344 -20.27 -13.16 -0.12
CA ASP A 344 -20.73 -14.43 0.44
C ASP A 344 -21.58 -14.32 1.71
N ASN A 345 -21.32 -13.32 2.55
CA ASN A 345 -22.09 -13.07 3.76
C ASN A 345 -23.21 -12.07 3.44
N LYS A 346 -24.29 -12.58 2.83
CA LYS A 346 -25.50 -11.80 2.54
C LYS A 346 -26.49 -11.82 3.69
#